data_AF-A0A533YAB2-F1
#
_entry.id   AF-A0A533YAB2-F1
#
_cell.length_a   1.000
_cell.length_b   1.000
_cell.length_c   1.000
_cell.angle_alpha   90.00
_cell.angle_beta   90.00
_cell.angle_gamma   90.00
#
_symmetry.space_group_name_H-M   'P 1'
#
loop_
_entity.id
_entity.type
_entity.pdbx_description
1 polymer ?
#
loop_
_entity_poly.entity_id
_entity_poly.type
_entity_poly.pdbx_seq_one_letter_code
_entity_poly.pdbx_strand_id
1 'polypeptide(L)'
;MSGNGQACNMCHADGSVTHPETYPKYKPQIGKVATVQEMMGWCISIPNQGKPFALGSKEMNALEAYMNWNNKGQVMEIGTMPQ
;
A
#
# COMPACT_ATOMS: atom_id res chain seq x y z
N MET A 1 -7.41 0.29 10.75
CA MET A 1 -7.35 1.54 11.56
C MET A 1 -6.14 1.46 12.49
N SER A 2 -5.44 2.58 12.70
CA SER A 2 -4.17 2.65 13.46
C SER A 2 -4.33 2.20 14.93
N GLY A 3 -3.37 1.42 15.43
CA GLY A 3 -3.28 1.01 16.83
C GLY A 3 -2.31 1.84 17.67
N ASN A 4 -1.46 2.67 17.05
CA ASN A 4 -0.44 3.47 17.72
C ASN A 4 -0.48 4.98 17.39
N GLY A 5 -1.59 5.45 16.80
CA GLY A 5 -1.78 6.87 16.47
C GLY A 5 -1.09 7.33 15.18
N GLN A 6 -0.30 6.47 14.52
CA GLN A 6 0.29 6.78 13.22
C GLN A 6 -0.74 6.68 12.10
N ALA A 7 -0.67 7.60 11.15
CA ALA A 7 -1.49 7.60 9.94
C ALA A 7 -0.60 7.43 8.70
N CYS A 8 -1.18 6.98 7.59
CA CYS A 8 -0.44 6.71 6.35
C CYS A 8 0.34 7.95 5.86
N ASN A 9 -0.24 9.14 6.00
CA ASN A 9 0.36 10.41 5.57
C ASN A 9 1.63 10.79 6.34
N MET A 10 1.88 10.20 7.51
CA MET A 10 3.08 10.47 8.30
C MET A 10 4.34 9.91 7.64
N CYS A 11 4.20 8.87 6.80
CA CYS A 11 5.29 8.30 6.00
C CYS A 11 5.10 8.52 4.49
N HIS A 12 3.84 8.60 4.03
CA HIS A 12 3.45 8.74 2.62
C HIS A 12 2.55 9.97 2.45
N ALA A 13 3.13 11.17 2.50
CA ALA A 13 2.38 12.42 2.36
C ALA A 13 1.55 12.40 1.05
N ASP A 14 0.24 12.56 1.16
CA ASP A 14 -0.72 12.50 0.04
C ASP A 14 -0.58 11.26 -0.86
N GLY A 15 -0.18 10.12 -0.29
CA GLY A 15 0.02 8.88 -1.04
C GLY A 15 1.28 8.88 -1.92
N SER A 16 2.17 9.87 -1.77
CA SER A 16 3.48 9.88 -2.40
C SER A 16 4.31 8.66 -2.01
N VAL A 17 5.24 8.28 -2.89
CA VAL A 17 6.19 7.17 -2.70
C VAL A 17 5.55 5.80 -2.39
N THR A 18 4.27 5.62 -2.70
CA THR A 18 3.56 4.32 -2.58
C THR A 18 3.72 3.44 -3.81
N HIS A 19 3.91 4.04 -4.98
CA HIS A 19 4.19 3.39 -6.27
C HIS A 19 3.28 2.20 -6.61
N PRO A 20 1.94 2.36 -6.61
CA PRO A 20 0.99 1.28 -6.92
C PRO A 20 1.19 0.71 -8.34
N GLU A 21 1.67 1.51 -9.29
CA GLU A 21 1.91 1.16 -10.71
C GLU A 21 2.97 0.06 -10.91
N THR A 22 3.75 -0.24 -9.88
CA THR A 22 4.79 -1.27 -9.92
C THR A 22 4.35 -2.60 -9.32
N TYR A 23 3.16 -2.65 -8.70
CA TYR A 23 2.61 -3.88 -8.14
C TYR A 23 1.83 -4.69 -9.19
N PRO A 24 1.77 -6.03 -9.07
CA PRO A 24 2.38 -6.85 -8.02
C PRO A 24 3.91 -6.95 -8.12
N LYS A 25 4.59 -7.02 -6.98
CA LYS A 25 6.06 -7.13 -6.94
C LYS A 25 6.57 -7.89 -5.72
N TYR A 26 7.79 -8.42 -5.81
CA TYR A 26 8.43 -9.06 -4.66
C TYR A 26 8.71 -8.04 -3.56
N LYS A 27 8.28 -8.36 -2.33
CA LYS A 27 8.48 -7.52 -1.15
C LYS A 27 9.27 -8.31 -0.11
N PRO A 28 10.55 -7.96 0.15
CA PRO A 28 11.37 -8.66 1.13
C PRO A 28 10.73 -8.72 2.53
N GLN A 29 9.96 -7.69 2.90
CA GLN A 29 9.29 -7.59 4.19
C GLN A 29 8.29 -8.71 4.46
N ILE A 30 7.73 -9.30 3.40
CA ILE A 30 6.76 -10.41 3.50
C ILE A 30 7.21 -11.68 2.77
N GLY A 31 8.43 -11.68 2.20
CA GLY A 31 9.04 -12.86 1.58
C GLY A 31 8.31 -13.44 0.36
N LYS A 32 7.46 -12.65 -0.30
CA LYS A 32 6.69 -13.10 -1.48
C LYS A 32 6.39 -11.96 -2.45
N VAL A 33 5.91 -12.32 -3.64
CA VAL A 33 5.22 -11.38 -4.53
C VAL A 33 3.93 -10.94 -3.85
N ALA A 34 3.77 -9.63 -3.69
CA ALA A 34 2.66 -9.00 -3.01
C ALA A 34 1.80 -8.21 -4.00
N THR A 35 0.49 -8.20 -3.78
CA THR A 35 -0.41 -7.17 -4.31
C THR A 35 -0.28 -5.87 -3.50
N VAL A 36 -0.83 -4.76 -4.02
CA VAL A 36 -0.90 -3.49 -3.27
C VAL A 36 -1.65 -3.68 -1.95
N GLN A 37 -2.79 -4.38 -1.96
CA GLN A 37 -3.60 -4.62 -0.76
C GLN A 37 -2.89 -5.47 0.30
N GLU A 38 -2.14 -6.49 -0.11
CA GLU A 38 -1.33 -7.27 0.83
C GLU A 38 -0.27 -6.40 1.51
N MET A 39 0.37 -5.51 0.74
CA MET A 39 1.35 -4.58 1.31
C MET A 39 0.68 -3.53 2.22
N MET A 40 -0.49 -3.02 1.85
CA MET A 40 -1.28 -2.14 2.73
C MET A 40 -1.66 -2.85 4.04
N GLY A 41 -2.07 -4.11 3.97
CA GLY A 41 -2.34 -4.93 5.15
C GLY A 41 -1.12 -5.07 6.06
N TRP A 42 0.06 -5.27 5.48
CA TRP A 42 1.32 -5.29 6.21
C TRP A 42 1.63 -3.93 6.86
N CYS A 43 1.48 -2.81 6.14
CA CYS A 43 1.68 -1.47 6.69
C CYS A 43 0.73 -1.16 7.87
N ILE A 44 -0.52 -1.60 7.77
CA ILE A 44 -1.50 -1.44 8.86
C ILE A 44 -1.08 -2.28 10.06
N SER A 45 -0.63 -3.51 9.84
CA SER A 45 -0.36 -4.47 10.92
C SER A 45 0.96 -4.20 11.64
N ILE A 46 2.01 -3.83 10.90
CA ILE A 46 3.37 -3.73 11.43
C ILE A 46 3.71 -2.29 11.83
N PRO A 47 3.89 -1.31 10.91
CA PRO A 47 4.10 0.10 11.27
C PRO A 47 3.01 0.71 12.15
N ASN A 48 1.75 0.55 11.77
CA ASN A 48 0.63 1.22 12.47
C ASN A 48 0.07 0.40 13.64
N GLN A 49 0.56 -0.83 13.86
CA GLN A 49 0.11 -1.74 14.92
C GLN A 49 -1.42 -1.91 15.00
N GLY A 50 -2.09 -1.80 13.85
CA GLY A 50 -3.54 -1.84 13.72
C GLY A 50 -4.05 -3.17 13.17
N LYS A 51 -5.38 -3.33 13.16
CA LYS A 51 -6.01 -4.47 12.47
C LYS A 51 -6.19 -4.16 10.98
N PRO A 52 -5.65 -4.99 10.06
CA PRO A 52 -5.82 -4.80 8.63
C PRO A 52 -7.28 -5.03 8.22
N PHE A 53 -7.71 -4.31 7.18
CA PHE A 53 -8.98 -4.59 6.52
C PHE A 53 -8.89 -5.89 5.72
N ALA A 54 -10.01 -6.56 5.50
CA ALA A 54 -10.03 -7.74 4.64
C ALA A 54 -9.66 -7.36 3.19
N LEU A 55 -8.97 -8.25 2.49
CA LEU A 55 -8.72 -8.08 1.06
C LEU A 55 -10.05 -7.95 0.32
N GLY A 56 -10.13 -7.00 -0.61
CA GLY A 56 -11.35 -6.70 -1.37
C GLY A 56 -12.48 -6.04 -0.55
N SER A 57 -12.28 -5.71 0.72
CA SER A 57 -13.30 -4.98 1.49
C SER A 57 -13.51 -3.58 0.92
N LYS A 58 -14.67 -2.98 1.24
CA LYS A 58 -14.99 -1.60 0.81
C LYS A 58 -13.90 -0.62 1.25
N GLU A 59 -13.39 -0.77 2.46
CA GLU A 59 -12.33 0.07 3.03
C GLU A 59 -10.99 -0.14 2.31
N MET A 60 -10.60 -1.39 2.05
CA MET A 60 -9.33 -1.68 1.37
C MET A 60 -9.35 -1.19 -0.09
N ASN A 61 -10.47 -1.41 -0.78
CA ASN A 61 -10.64 -0.92 -2.15
C ASN A 61 -10.66 0.61 -2.21
N ALA A 62 -11.24 1.29 -1.21
CA ALA A 62 -11.23 2.75 -1.15
C ALA A 62 -9.81 3.30 -0.99
N LEU A 63 -8.99 2.67 -0.14
CA LEU A 63 -7.57 3.05 0.03
C LEU A 63 -6.77 2.79 -1.26
N GLU A 64 -6.96 1.65 -1.89
CA GLU A 64 -6.30 1.33 -3.17
C GLU A 64 -6.69 2.31 -4.27
N ALA A 65 -7.98 2.64 -4.39
CA ALA A 65 -8.47 3.59 -5.38
C ALA A 65 -7.86 4.99 -5.16
N TYR A 66 -7.79 5.45 -3.91
CA TYR A 66 -7.16 6.72 -3.59
C TYR A 66 -5.65 6.72 -3.90
N MET A 67 -4.95 5.63 -3.58
CA MET A 67 -3.53 5.47 -3.90
C MET A 67 -3.28 5.55 -5.41
N ASN A 68 -4.08 4.85 -6.22
CA ASN A 68 -4.01 4.89 -7.68
C ASN A 68 -4.37 6.28 -8.25
N TRP A 69 -5.36 6.97 -7.68
CA TRP A 69 -5.76 8.30 -8.13
C TRP A 69 -4.64 9.34 -7.94
N ASN A 70 -3.85 9.23 -6.86
CA ASN A 70 -2.69 10.10 -6.62
C ASN A 70 -1.53 9.79 -7.58
N ASN A 71 -1.39 8.55 -8.04
CA ASN A 71 -0.33 8.11 -8.96
C ASN A 71 -0.82 7.99 -10.42
N LYS A 72 -1.93 8.64 -10.78
CA LYS A 72 -2.48 8.60 -12.15
C LYS A 72 -1.47 9.14 -13.16
N GLY A 73 -1.43 8.52 -14.35
CA GLY A 73 -0.56 8.92 -15.45
C GLY A 73 0.85 8.33 -15.39
N GLN A 74 1.21 7.60 -14.33
CA GLN A 74 2.43 6.80 -14.31
C GLN A 74 2.33 5.61 -15.29
N VAL A 75 3.47 5.20 -15.84
CA VAL A 75 3.57 3.99 -16.67
C VAL A 75 3.51 2.77 -15.76
N MET A 76 2.73 1.76 -16.15
CA MET A 76 2.67 0.51 -15.40
C MET A 76 3.91 -0.34 -15.68
N GLU A 77 4.73 -0.56 -14.65
CA GLU A 77 6.01 -1.27 -14.72
C GLU A 77 6.06 -2.36 -13.64
N ILE A 78 5.29 -3.43 -13.87
CA ILE A 78 5.02 -4.50 -12.89
C ILE A 78 6.32 -5.22 -12.48
N GLY A 79 6.47 -5.49 -11.18
CA GLY A 79 7.56 -6.29 -10.64
C GLY A 79 8.85 -5.52 -10.40
N THR A 80 8.90 -4.24 -10.78
CA THR A 80 10.07 -3.39 -10.57
C THR A 80 10.12 -2.85 -9.15
N MET A 81 11.34 -2.66 -8.64
CA MET A 81 11.56 -1.79 -7.49
C MET A 81 11.75 -0.37 -8.04
N PRO A 82 11.02 0.65 -7.54
CA PRO A 82 11.29 2.03 -7.91
C PRO A 82 12.75 2.34 -7.60
N GLN A 83 13.44 3.04 -8.52
CA GLN A 83 14.80 3.54 -8.31
C GLN A 83 14.85 4.55 -7.16
#